data_AF-A0A522AY92-F1
#
_entry.id   AF-A0A522AY92-F1
#
_cell.length_a   1.000
_cell.length_b   1.000
_cell.length_c   1.000
_cell.angle_alpha   90.00
_cell.angle_beta   90.00
_cell.angle_gamma   90.00
#
_symmetry.space_group_name_H-M   'P 1'
#
loop_
_entity.id
_entity.type
_entity.pdbx_description
1 polymer ?
#
loop_
_entity_poly.entity_id
_entity_poly.type
_entity_poly.pdbx_seq_one_letter_code
_entity_poly.pdbx_strand_id
1 'polypeptide(L)'
;MPVRCPAFRPLIGLIILLASLAAWGCGQKLVFPRLEFKADEARTPSIPLTVRLDIPDTLKKYQLFYNDSCGVPQGIPLGERLVDQVKADAAQVFEKTFVGGPKDPADAVLSAALETGEITLNIPRREIGEYKMTALVRLRVTLVDAEGKSLFNEAIKGEGKWTVNTDGTECTVRGLMLPVTEAMEKLSDRTVDELTQSVRIRDWAIRLQTRKEMVAGGGRPGGGAPIPQAGTGDPPTLSFRAALEDENRNQVLDVGEKVVIRVDVANSGPGVARGVAVLLSGTPALVKEFTNPTLMGDIQPGEKKQVAITTTLSASLAEQQAELMIQITEAGGFGPPTRKRFVASVKPKEGSVETVEVLSVDVDQIPARVQGFDRRTSYAVVVGIGGYREDGVPKLKYAKRDAEVVGKHLTALAGYSPENVRVLTDERALLVDLQETFEDWLPRLAASSGTVLVYLVGNAVLNPENGDIILVPYEGRQDLARRGYSLKRLQEALARLPSRLNLVFADLSFPADRTGAGPRSIPWSAGRPGGKNRTILVGSSSANGPSLSLEAGQHGLFTYHFLKAIRGQADFNDNGWVEMGEIVSYLREQVAKGAAELKKEQVPVASPDVDPAGPIGTYPVSKAKRRG
;
A
#
# COMPACT_ATOMS: atom_id res chain seq x y z
N MET A 1 -34.52 -19.22 -67.85
CA MET A 1 -34.24 -18.08 -68.75
C MET A 1 -32.78 -17.66 -68.59
N PRO A 2 -32.12 -17.07 -69.61
CA PRO A 2 -30.67 -16.79 -69.62
C PRO A 2 -30.34 -15.33 -69.24
N VAL A 3 -29.14 -14.84 -69.64
CA VAL A 3 -28.60 -13.44 -69.55
C VAL A 3 -27.87 -13.13 -68.21
N ARG A 4 -26.61 -12.65 -68.16
CA ARG A 4 -25.54 -12.50 -69.19
C ARG A 4 -24.13 -12.41 -68.52
N CYS A 5 -23.11 -12.97 -69.18
CA CYS A 5 -21.73 -12.45 -69.24
C CYS A 5 -21.57 -11.64 -70.56
N PRO A 6 -20.44 -10.98 -70.94
CA PRO A 6 -19.02 -11.11 -70.50
C PRO A 6 -18.46 -9.74 -69.98
N ALA A 7 -17.18 -9.29 -70.04
CA ALA A 7 -15.98 -9.71 -70.78
C ALA A 7 -14.61 -9.18 -70.24
N PHE A 8 -13.52 -9.83 -70.72
CA PHE A 8 -12.17 -9.36 -71.14
C PHE A 8 -11.57 -8.04 -70.58
N ARG A 9 -10.33 -8.01 -70.01
CA ARG A 9 -8.95 -8.33 -70.55
C ARG A 9 -8.37 -7.20 -71.44
N PRO A 10 -7.02 -6.94 -71.50
CA PRO A 10 -5.95 -7.96 -71.51
C PRO A 10 -4.61 -7.62 -70.76
N LEU A 11 -3.57 -8.39 -71.16
CA LEU A 11 -2.17 -8.60 -70.73
C LEU A 11 -1.24 -7.39 -70.44
N ILE A 12 -0.10 -7.75 -69.81
CA ILE A 12 1.29 -7.20 -69.80
C ILE A 12 1.77 -6.92 -68.36
N GLY A 13 2.96 -7.37 -67.89
CA GLY A 13 3.90 -8.30 -68.50
C GLY A 13 5.29 -8.37 -67.81
N LEU A 14 5.54 -9.50 -67.12
CA LEU A 14 6.86 -10.14 -66.90
C LEU A 14 7.89 -9.49 -65.94
N ILE A 15 8.88 -10.33 -65.56
CA ILE A 15 10.27 -10.07 -65.09
C ILE A 15 10.58 -10.30 -63.60
N ILE A 16 11.30 -11.41 -63.38
CA ILE A 16 12.22 -11.79 -62.29
C ILE A 16 11.64 -11.87 -60.86
N LEU A 17 11.41 -13.11 -60.43
CA LEU A 17 11.53 -13.52 -59.04
C LEU A 17 13.03 -13.76 -58.75
N LEU A 18 13.64 -12.99 -57.85
CA LEU A 18 15.00 -13.24 -57.35
C LEU A 18 14.94 -13.56 -55.86
N ALA A 19 15.65 -14.60 -55.44
CA ALA A 19 15.45 -15.20 -54.12
C ALA A 19 16.13 -14.43 -52.99
N SER A 20 15.41 -14.23 -51.89
CA SER A 20 15.98 -14.04 -50.55
C SER A 20 15.15 -14.83 -49.54
N LEU A 21 15.82 -15.58 -48.65
CA LEU A 21 15.14 -16.35 -47.62
C LEU A 21 14.69 -15.40 -46.50
N ALA A 22 13.45 -14.94 -46.56
CA ALA A 22 12.79 -14.34 -45.41
C ALA A 22 12.49 -15.44 -44.38
N ALA A 23 13.37 -15.57 -43.38
CA ALA A 23 13.24 -16.57 -42.33
C ALA A 23 11.89 -16.43 -41.60
N TRP A 24 11.16 -17.54 -41.47
CA TRP A 24 9.96 -17.63 -40.65
C TRP A 24 10.34 -17.63 -39.16
N GLY A 25 10.74 -16.47 -38.66
CA GLY A 25 10.83 -16.22 -37.23
C GLY A 25 9.43 -16.17 -36.62
N CYS A 26 8.98 -17.29 -36.05
CA CYS A 26 7.77 -17.35 -35.21
C CYS A 26 7.99 -16.63 -33.87
N GLY A 27 8.24 -15.32 -33.93
CA GLY A 27 8.27 -14.47 -32.75
C GLY A 27 6.88 -14.41 -32.14
N GLN A 28 6.71 -14.99 -30.94
CA GLN A 28 5.51 -14.78 -30.15
C GLN A 28 5.32 -13.27 -29.96
N LYS A 29 4.18 -12.73 -30.38
CA LYS A 29 3.79 -11.37 -30.00
C LYS A 29 3.52 -11.37 -28.50
N LEU A 30 4.53 -10.96 -27.72
CA LEU A 30 4.36 -10.57 -26.33
C LEU A 30 3.35 -9.42 -26.27
N VAL A 31 2.10 -9.75 -25.96
CA VAL A 31 1.04 -8.75 -25.74
C VAL A 31 1.23 -8.19 -24.34
N PHE A 32 2.02 -7.11 -24.25
CA PHE A 32 2.17 -6.35 -23.03
C PHE A 32 0.81 -5.76 -22.61
N PRO A 33 0.35 -5.97 -21.37
CA PRO A 33 -0.71 -5.16 -20.80
C PRO A 33 -0.28 -3.69 -20.84
N ARG A 34 -1.21 -2.79 -21.18
CA ARG A 34 -0.97 -1.36 -20.91
C ARG A 34 -0.86 -1.18 -19.41
N LEU A 35 0.28 -0.68 -18.96
CA LEU A 35 0.41 -0.11 -17.62
C LEU A 35 -0.36 1.22 -17.61
N GLU A 36 -1.60 1.18 -17.16
CA GLU A 36 -2.25 2.39 -16.67
C GLU A 36 -1.60 2.76 -15.35
N PHE A 37 -0.55 3.58 -15.41
CA PHE A 37 0.01 4.31 -14.27
C PHE A 37 -1.03 5.30 -13.75
N LYS A 38 -2.04 4.80 -13.05
CA LYS A 38 -2.96 5.63 -12.27
C LYS A 38 -2.18 6.16 -11.09
N ALA A 39 -2.10 7.48 -11.00
CA ALA A 39 -1.65 8.14 -9.79
C ALA A 39 -2.65 7.83 -8.67
N ASP A 40 -2.28 6.91 -7.78
CA ASP A 40 -2.95 6.76 -6.49
C ASP A 40 -2.89 8.11 -5.76
N GLU A 41 -4.05 8.57 -5.28
CA GLU A 41 -4.28 9.80 -4.52
C GLU A 41 -3.40 10.99 -4.91
N ALA A 42 -3.93 11.88 -5.76
CA ALA A 42 -3.23 13.04 -6.35
C ALA A 42 -2.34 13.82 -5.36
N ARG A 43 -1.09 13.36 -5.21
CA ARG A 43 -0.01 14.10 -4.56
C ARG A 43 0.15 15.39 -5.35
N THR A 44 -0.19 16.52 -4.76
CA THR A 44 0.09 17.83 -5.36
C THR A 44 1.59 17.90 -5.62
N PRO A 45 2.01 18.17 -6.87
CA PRO A 45 3.43 18.09 -7.25
C PRO A 45 4.24 19.03 -6.37
N SER A 46 5.20 18.45 -5.64
CA SER A 46 5.76 19.08 -4.43
C SER A 46 6.78 20.19 -4.70
N ILE A 47 7.18 20.38 -5.96
CA ILE A 47 8.24 21.33 -6.35
C ILE A 47 7.75 22.23 -7.50
N PRO A 48 7.64 23.56 -7.30
CA PRO A 48 7.17 24.52 -8.30
C PRO A 48 8.26 24.83 -9.34
N LEU A 49 8.46 23.88 -10.26
CA LEU A 49 9.40 23.98 -11.39
C LEU A 49 8.73 23.48 -12.67
N THR A 50 8.91 24.24 -13.76
CA THR A 50 8.65 23.78 -15.12
C THR A 50 9.87 23.06 -15.67
N VAL A 51 9.84 21.72 -15.69
CA VAL A 51 10.98 20.86 -16.07
C VAL A 51 10.84 20.32 -17.50
N ARG A 52 11.88 20.48 -18.32
CA ARG A 52 11.97 19.87 -19.66
C ARG A 52 12.61 18.49 -19.57
N LEU A 53 11.99 17.49 -20.18
CA LEU A 53 12.47 16.11 -20.23
C LEU A 53 13.31 15.89 -21.50
N ASP A 54 14.60 15.58 -21.32
CA ASP A 54 15.58 15.34 -22.37
C ASP A 54 16.00 13.85 -22.37
N ILE A 55 15.16 13.01 -22.99
CA ILE A 55 15.26 11.55 -22.93
C ILE A 55 15.88 11.01 -24.24
N PRO A 56 17.09 10.43 -24.19
CA PRO A 56 17.84 10.03 -25.38
C PRO A 56 17.21 8.84 -26.11
N ASP A 57 17.31 8.81 -27.45
CA ASP A 57 16.78 7.74 -28.30
C ASP A 57 17.42 6.37 -28.04
N THR A 58 18.60 6.33 -27.42
CA THR A 58 19.25 5.10 -26.96
C THR A 58 18.45 4.41 -25.86
N LEU A 59 17.81 5.17 -24.96
CA LEU A 59 16.97 4.60 -23.91
C LEU A 59 15.71 3.96 -24.50
N LYS A 60 15.03 4.64 -25.44
CA LYS A 60 13.79 4.18 -26.09
C LYS A 60 13.93 2.80 -26.74
N LYS A 61 15.11 2.49 -27.30
CA LYS A 61 15.39 1.25 -28.05
C LYS A 61 15.93 0.12 -27.18
N TYR A 62 16.06 0.32 -25.86
CA TYR A 62 16.73 -0.64 -24.98
C TYR A 62 15.95 -1.95 -24.76
N GLN A 63 16.69 -3.06 -24.68
CA GLN A 63 16.17 -4.40 -24.39
C GLN A 63 17.02 -5.06 -23.29
N LEU A 64 16.37 -5.72 -22.33
CA LEU A 64 17.04 -6.66 -21.42
C LEU A 64 17.18 -8.02 -22.13
N PHE A 65 18.34 -8.65 -22.03
CA PHE A 65 18.57 -9.98 -22.61
C PHE A 65 18.63 -11.06 -21.54
N TYR A 66 18.06 -12.22 -21.84
CA TYR A 66 18.18 -13.46 -21.05
C TYR A 66 18.36 -14.64 -22.00
N ASN A 67 18.87 -15.77 -21.51
CA ASN A 67 18.89 -17.02 -22.28
C ASN A 67 17.65 -17.86 -21.96
N ASP A 68 16.97 -18.36 -22.98
CA ASP A 68 15.84 -19.27 -22.80
C ASP A 68 16.27 -20.69 -22.37
N SER A 69 15.31 -21.57 -22.13
CA SER A 69 15.56 -22.96 -21.70
C SER A 69 16.23 -23.83 -22.77
N CYS A 70 16.38 -23.34 -24.00
CA CYS A 70 17.19 -23.95 -25.06
C CYS A 70 18.58 -23.31 -25.20
N GLY A 71 18.84 -22.22 -24.47
CA GLY A 71 20.10 -21.47 -24.45
C GLY A 71 20.26 -20.52 -25.62
N VAL A 72 19.15 -19.98 -26.16
CA VAL A 72 19.14 -18.92 -27.17
C VAL A 72 18.90 -17.56 -26.48
N PRO A 73 19.64 -16.50 -26.83
CA PRO A 73 19.39 -15.15 -26.29
C PRO A 73 18.04 -14.59 -26.78
N GLN A 74 17.22 -14.14 -25.84
CA GLN A 74 15.91 -13.53 -26.05
C GLN A 74 15.89 -12.10 -25.49
N GLY A 75 15.27 -11.16 -26.20
CA GLY A 75 15.20 -9.74 -25.83
C GLY A 75 13.83 -9.33 -25.28
N ILE A 76 13.80 -8.74 -24.09
CA ILE A 76 12.61 -8.10 -23.49
C ILE A 76 12.68 -6.59 -23.76
N PRO A 77 11.79 -6.02 -24.58
CA PRO A 77 11.76 -4.58 -24.84
C PRO A 77 11.36 -3.82 -23.56
N LEU A 78 12.28 -3.00 -23.06
CA LEU A 78 12.13 -2.24 -21.83
C LEU A 78 12.20 -0.72 -22.07
N GLY A 79 12.85 -0.30 -23.16
CA GLY A 79 13.17 1.10 -23.42
C GLY A 79 11.99 2.07 -23.40
N GLU A 80 10.93 1.80 -24.17
CA GLU A 80 9.73 2.64 -24.16
C GLU A 80 9.07 2.70 -22.78
N ARG A 81 9.02 1.58 -22.05
CA ARG A 81 8.49 1.53 -20.67
C ARG A 81 9.31 2.39 -19.70
N LEU A 82 10.64 2.38 -19.80
CA LEU A 82 11.51 3.26 -19.00
C LEU A 82 11.32 4.74 -19.37
N VAL A 83 11.15 5.04 -20.65
CA VAL A 83 10.87 6.40 -21.12
C VAL A 83 9.51 6.92 -20.63
N ASP A 84 8.49 6.06 -20.54
CA ASP A 84 7.19 6.44 -19.98
C ASP A 84 7.19 6.51 -18.45
N GLN A 85 7.95 5.63 -17.77
CA GLN A 85 8.18 5.71 -16.32
C GLN A 85 8.82 7.04 -15.93
N VAL A 86 9.93 7.43 -16.56
CA VAL A 86 10.63 8.71 -16.28
C VAL A 86 9.74 9.94 -16.47
N LYS A 87 8.76 9.90 -17.39
CA LYS A 87 7.75 10.96 -17.54
C LYS A 87 6.79 10.99 -16.36
N ALA A 88 6.31 9.82 -15.91
CA ALA A 88 5.40 9.69 -14.79
C ALA A 88 6.06 10.13 -13.48
N ASP A 89 7.27 9.63 -13.20
CA ASP A 89 8.08 9.96 -12.01
C ASP A 89 8.29 11.48 -11.93
N ALA A 90 8.70 12.11 -13.04
CA ALA A 90 8.92 13.55 -13.08
C ALA A 90 7.61 14.34 -12.91
N ALA A 91 6.50 13.91 -13.51
CA ALA A 91 5.18 14.54 -13.38
C ALA A 91 4.59 14.42 -11.95
N GLN A 92 5.04 13.44 -11.17
CA GLN A 92 4.67 13.27 -9.76
C GLN A 92 5.47 14.21 -8.83
N VAL A 93 6.68 14.60 -9.21
CA VAL A 93 7.57 15.47 -8.41
C VAL A 93 7.38 16.95 -8.72
N PHE A 94 7.31 17.32 -10.00
CA PHE A 94 7.38 18.72 -10.47
C PHE A 94 6.05 19.26 -10.96
N GLU A 95 5.76 20.53 -10.67
CA GLU A 95 4.50 21.21 -11.02
C GLU A 95 4.13 21.10 -12.51
N LYS A 96 5.14 21.15 -13.39
CA LYS A 96 4.92 21.03 -14.83
C LYS A 96 6.09 20.32 -15.51
N THR A 97 5.81 19.22 -16.21
CA THR A 97 6.80 18.51 -17.03
C THR A 97 6.38 18.46 -18.50
N PHE A 98 7.34 18.59 -19.41
CA PHE A 98 7.09 18.43 -20.84
C PHE A 98 8.31 17.88 -21.59
N VAL A 99 8.07 17.15 -22.68
CA VAL A 99 9.13 16.80 -23.64
C VAL A 99 9.26 17.95 -24.63
N GLY A 100 10.47 18.49 -24.80
CA GLY A 100 10.72 19.67 -25.63
C GLY A 100 12.16 19.72 -26.14
N GLY A 101 12.41 20.52 -27.17
CA GLY A 101 13.73 20.69 -27.77
C GLY A 101 14.66 21.59 -26.94
N PRO A 102 15.97 21.64 -27.25
CA PRO A 102 16.96 22.40 -26.47
C PRO A 102 16.77 23.93 -26.43
N LYS A 103 15.79 24.47 -27.18
CA LYS A 103 15.45 25.90 -27.22
C LYS A 103 14.17 26.25 -26.46
N ASP A 104 13.44 25.25 -25.96
CA ASP A 104 12.18 25.48 -25.25
C ASP A 104 12.47 25.91 -23.81
N PRO A 105 11.93 27.04 -23.33
CA PRO A 105 12.27 27.58 -22.02
C PRO A 105 11.76 26.68 -20.88
N ALA A 106 12.63 26.40 -19.92
CA ALA A 106 12.33 25.60 -18.75
C ALA A 106 13.15 26.08 -17.55
N ASP A 107 12.63 25.81 -16.35
CA ASP A 107 13.25 26.15 -15.07
C ASP A 107 14.38 25.18 -14.69
N ALA A 108 14.34 23.96 -15.23
CA ALA A 108 15.37 22.93 -15.15
C ALA A 108 15.22 21.93 -16.31
N VAL A 109 16.27 21.15 -16.59
CA VAL A 109 16.26 20.06 -17.57
C VAL A 109 16.58 18.74 -16.88
N LEU A 110 15.70 17.75 -17.02
CA LEU A 110 15.88 16.38 -16.53
C LEU A 110 16.27 15.47 -17.68
N SER A 111 17.36 14.74 -17.54
CA SER A 111 17.76 13.66 -18.45
C SER A 111 17.94 12.34 -17.69
N ALA A 112 17.69 11.24 -18.39
CA ALA A 112 17.78 9.88 -17.86
C ALA A 112 18.56 8.98 -18.82
N ALA A 113 19.57 8.29 -18.30
CA ALA A 113 20.44 7.39 -19.06
C ALA A 113 20.60 6.05 -18.34
N LEU A 114 20.46 4.94 -19.05
CA LEU A 114 20.67 3.61 -18.46
C LEU A 114 22.17 3.36 -18.24
N GLU A 115 22.56 2.99 -17.02
CA GLU A 115 23.92 2.55 -16.69
C GLU A 115 24.07 1.03 -16.71
N THR A 116 23.02 0.31 -16.34
CA THR A 116 23.03 -1.16 -16.29
C THR A 116 21.63 -1.68 -16.49
N GLY A 117 21.47 -2.68 -17.36
CA GLY A 117 20.30 -3.53 -17.41
C GLY A 117 20.77 -4.97 -17.55
N GLU A 118 20.41 -5.83 -16.60
CA GLU A 118 20.90 -7.21 -16.53
C GLU A 118 19.79 -8.15 -16.04
N ILE A 119 19.75 -9.37 -16.59
CA ILE A 119 18.98 -10.48 -16.06
C ILE A 119 19.94 -11.59 -15.65
N THR A 120 20.02 -11.85 -14.34
CA THR A 120 20.73 -13.01 -13.81
C THR A 120 19.75 -14.18 -13.76
N LEU A 121 19.85 -15.10 -14.72
CA LEU A 121 18.99 -16.28 -14.85
C LEU A 121 19.78 -17.45 -15.45
N ASN A 122 19.95 -18.51 -14.67
CA ASN A 122 20.69 -19.71 -15.06
C ASN A 122 19.72 -20.90 -15.20
N ILE A 123 19.50 -21.35 -16.44
CA ILE A 123 18.61 -22.48 -16.77
C ILE A 123 19.45 -23.58 -17.45
N PRO A 124 19.50 -24.81 -16.91
CA PRO A 124 20.05 -25.97 -17.59
C PRO A 124 19.24 -26.32 -18.86
N ARG A 125 19.94 -26.63 -19.96
CA ARG A 125 19.31 -26.80 -21.27
C ARG A 125 18.28 -27.93 -21.28
N ARG A 126 17.06 -27.60 -21.70
CA ARG A 126 15.88 -28.47 -21.85
C ARG A 126 15.41 -29.16 -20.56
N GLU A 127 15.78 -28.63 -19.40
CA GLU A 127 15.28 -29.11 -18.12
C GLU A 127 13.92 -28.47 -17.78
N ILE A 128 13.06 -29.23 -17.10
CA ILE A 128 11.79 -28.77 -16.54
C ILE A 128 12.05 -28.44 -15.06
N GLY A 129 11.89 -27.17 -14.68
CA GLY A 129 12.20 -26.76 -13.33
C GLY A 129 11.80 -25.32 -13.00
N GLU A 130 12.13 -24.93 -11.78
CA GLU A 130 11.89 -23.62 -11.19
C GLU A 130 13.24 -22.95 -10.91
N TYR A 131 13.53 -21.83 -11.57
CA TYR A 131 14.84 -21.18 -11.54
C TYR A 131 14.76 -19.76 -11.02
N LYS A 132 15.69 -19.37 -10.15
CA LYS A 132 15.73 -18.02 -9.59
C LYS A 132 16.20 -17.02 -10.65
N MET A 133 15.38 -16.00 -10.88
CA MET A 133 15.65 -14.87 -11.77
C MET A 133 15.80 -13.59 -10.95
N THR A 134 16.89 -12.85 -11.17
CA THR A 134 17.02 -11.46 -10.72
C THR A 134 17.03 -10.54 -11.93
N ALA A 135 16.23 -9.49 -11.91
CA ALA A 135 16.27 -8.41 -12.90
C ALA A 135 16.83 -7.15 -12.23
N LEU A 136 17.89 -6.59 -12.80
CA LEU A 136 18.59 -5.39 -12.32
C LEU A 136 18.46 -4.27 -13.36
N VAL A 137 18.02 -3.10 -12.91
CA VAL A 137 18.00 -1.87 -13.71
C VAL A 137 18.66 -0.75 -12.93
N ARG A 138 19.63 -0.06 -13.54
CA ARG A 138 20.24 1.17 -13.02
C ARG A 138 20.06 2.30 -14.01
N LEU A 139 19.46 3.38 -13.55
CA LEU A 139 19.18 4.58 -14.33
C LEU A 139 19.88 5.77 -13.67
N ARG A 140 20.83 6.39 -14.38
CA ARG A 140 21.36 7.69 -13.98
C ARG A 140 20.32 8.76 -14.30
N VAL A 141 19.85 9.46 -13.28
CA VAL A 141 18.91 10.57 -13.39
C VAL A 141 19.66 11.86 -13.06
N THR A 142 19.64 12.81 -13.98
CA THR A 142 20.36 14.08 -13.88
C THR A 142 19.37 15.24 -14.03
N LEU A 143 19.43 16.20 -13.12
CA LEU A 143 18.73 17.47 -13.22
C LEU A 143 19.74 18.62 -13.25
N VAL A 144 19.64 19.50 -14.23
CA VAL A 144 20.43 20.75 -14.32
C VAL A 144 19.53 21.98 -14.32
N ASP A 145 20.02 23.11 -13.80
CA ASP A 145 19.36 24.41 -13.94
C ASP A 145 19.48 24.97 -15.37
N ALA A 146 18.86 26.13 -15.63
CA ALA A 146 18.84 26.78 -16.95
C ALA A 146 20.26 27.23 -17.40
N GLU A 147 21.16 27.46 -16.44
CA GLU A 147 22.56 27.78 -16.64
C GLU A 147 23.45 26.51 -16.80
N GLY A 148 22.87 25.31 -16.74
CA GLY A 148 23.54 24.03 -17.02
C GLY A 148 24.26 23.40 -15.82
N LYS A 149 24.10 23.94 -14.62
CA LYS A 149 24.72 23.44 -13.38
C LYS A 149 23.85 22.35 -12.75
N SER A 150 24.49 21.28 -12.28
CA SER A 150 23.79 20.11 -11.71
C SER A 150 23.14 20.41 -10.36
N LEU A 151 21.82 20.20 -10.32
CA LEU A 151 20.99 20.17 -9.11
C LEU A 151 20.93 18.75 -8.53
N PHE A 152 20.96 17.74 -9.40
CA PHE A 152 20.92 16.30 -9.06
C PHE A 152 21.64 15.48 -10.15
N ASN A 153 22.28 14.35 -9.79
CA ASN A 153 23.00 13.44 -10.70
C ASN A 153 23.33 12.11 -10.01
N GLU A 154 22.32 11.27 -9.74
CA GLU A 154 22.49 10.01 -9.01
C GLU A 154 22.14 8.77 -9.87
N ALA A 155 22.66 7.61 -9.46
CA ALA A 155 22.53 6.33 -10.16
C ALA A 155 21.53 5.41 -9.45
N ILE A 156 20.25 5.56 -9.79
CA ILE A 156 19.13 4.97 -9.07
C ILE A 156 18.96 3.49 -9.48
N LYS A 157 18.80 2.59 -8.49
CA LYS A 157 18.78 1.13 -8.68
C LYS A 157 17.41 0.53 -8.40
N GLY A 158 16.81 -0.11 -9.40
CA GLY A 158 15.72 -1.06 -9.27
C GLY A 158 16.21 -2.51 -9.29
N GLU A 159 15.63 -3.38 -8.46
CA GLU A 159 15.99 -4.81 -8.41
C GLU A 159 14.78 -5.68 -8.05
N GLY A 160 14.36 -6.55 -8.96
CA GLY A 160 13.28 -7.51 -8.75
C GLY A 160 13.79 -8.96 -8.74
N LYS A 161 13.13 -9.82 -7.96
CA LYS A 161 13.55 -11.20 -7.68
C LYS A 161 12.35 -12.14 -7.68
N TRP A 162 12.40 -13.17 -8.51
CA TRP A 162 11.30 -14.11 -8.68
C TRP A 162 11.79 -15.50 -9.09
N THR A 163 10.89 -16.48 -9.09
CA THR A 163 11.13 -17.84 -9.58
C THR A 163 10.42 -18.04 -10.91
N VAL A 164 11.16 -18.37 -11.96
CA VAL A 164 10.62 -18.58 -13.31
C VAL A 164 10.64 -20.06 -13.70
N ASN A 165 9.59 -20.49 -14.39
CA ASN A 165 9.32 -21.92 -14.61
C ASN A 165 9.49 -22.29 -16.09
N THR A 166 10.11 -23.43 -16.36
CA THR A 166 10.36 -23.94 -17.72
C THR A 166 9.51 -25.16 -18.03
N ASP A 167 9.15 -25.31 -19.31
CA ASP A 167 8.50 -26.52 -19.86
C ASP A 167 9.51 -27.49 -20.51
N GLY A 168 10.79 -27.12 -20.58
CA GLY A 168 11.93 -27.89 -21.10
C GLY A 168 11.88 -28.20 -22.61
N THR A 169 10.69 -28.23 -23.20
CA THR A 169 10.40 -28.78 -24.53
C THR A 169 9.88 -27.73 -25.52
N GLU A 170 9.20 -26.68 -25.05
CA GLU A 170 8.68 -25.58 -25.89
C GLU A 170 9.68 -24.40 -25.98
N CYS A 171 10.87 -24.55 -25.37
CA CYS A 171 11.88 -23.51 -25.14
C CYS A 171 11.37 -22.27 -24.36
N THR A 172 10.21 -22.32 -23.70
CA THR A 172 9.67 -21.12 -23.01
C THR A 172 10.15 -21.00 -21.57
N VAL A 173 10.04 -19.78 -21.05
CA VAL A 173 10.30 -19.43 -19.64
C VAL A 173 9.14 -18.58 -19.15
N ARG A 174 8.41 -19.06 -18.15
CA ARG A 174 7.15 -18.45 -17.65
C ARG A 174 7.43 -17.68 -16.37
N GLY A 175 6.84 -16.48 -16.23
CA GLY A 175 7.01 -15.60 -15.07
C GLY A 175 8.04 -14.46 -15.25
N LEU A 176 8.78 -14.41 -16.36
CA LEU A 176 9.83 -13.40 -16.68
C LEU A 176 9.43 -11.93 -16.39
N MET A 177 8.16 -11.59 -16.60
CA MET A 177 7.66 -10.22 -16.48
C MET A 177 7.51 -9.74 -15.03
N LEU A 178 7.45 -10.64 -14.05
CA LEU A 178 7.27 -10.31 -12.64
C LEU A 178 8.52 -9.61 -12.05
N PRO A 179 9.73 -10.19 -12.07
CA PRO A 179 10.92 -9.51 -11.53
C PRO A 179 11.30 -8.28 -12.37
N VAL A 180 11.03 -8.27 -13.68
CA VAL A 180 11.25 -7.08 -14.52
C VAL A 180 10.32 -5.92 -14.12
N THR A 181 9.09 -6.21 -13.71
CA THR A 181 8.13 -5.16 -13.29
C THR A 181 8.40 -4.71 -11.85
N GLU A 182 8.72 -5.62 -10.93
CA GLU A 182 9.18 -5.27 -9.57
C GLU A 182 10.47 -4.42 -9.60
N ALA A 183 11.38 -4.68 -10.55
CA ALA A 183 12.57 -3.86 -10.78
C ALA A 183 12.22 -2.45 -11.26
N MET A 184 11.18 -2.29 -12.09
CA MET A 184 10.70 -0.97 -12.54
C MET A 184 9.98 -0.21 -11.41
N GLU A 185 9.12 -0.86 -10.65
CA GLU A 185 8.38 -0.26 -9.52
C GLU A 185 9.37 0.33 -8.49
N LYS A 186 10.35 -0.46 -8.05
CA LYS A 186 11.40 0.03 -7.12
C LYS A 186 12.32 1.09 -7.71
N LEU A 187 12.42 1.19 -9.04
CA LEU A 187 13.17 2.26 -9.71
C LEU A 187 12.37 3.56 -9.69
N SER A 188 11.06 3.48 -9.98
CA SER A 188 10.08 4.57 -9.88
C SER A 188 10.06 5.17 -8.49
N ASP A 189 9.79 4.35 -7.46
CA ASP A 189 9.66 4.79 -6.06
C ASP A 189 10.88 5.59 -5.61
N ARG A 190 12.08 5.05 -5.87
CA ARG A 190 13.36 5.71 -5.52
C ARG A 190 13.63 6.96 -6.35
N THR A 191 13.24 6.99 -7.62
CA THR A 191 13.40 8.18 -8.46
C THR A 191 12.52 9.32 -7.95
N VAL A 192 11.27 9.04 -7.59
CA VAL A 192 10.35 10.01 -6.99
C VAL A 192 10.86 10.48 -5.62
N ASP A 193 11.29 9.57 -4.76
CA ASP A 193 11.78 9.91 -3.42
C ASP A 193 13.09 10.71 -3.46
N GLU A 194 14.12 10.29 -4.21
CA GLU A 194 15.40 11.00 -4.26
C GLU A 194 15.27 12.41 -4.86
N LEU A 195 14.46 12.58 -5.92
CA LEU A 195 14.17 13.89 -6.51
C LEU A 195 13.35 14.78 -5.55
N THR A 196 12.34 14.22 -4.87
CA THR A 196 11.53 14.93 -3.88
C THR A 196 12.34 15.34 -2.65
N GLN A 197 13.27 14.49 -2.20
CA GLN A 197 14.06 14.73 -1.00
C GLN A 197 15.24 15.68 -1.23
N SER A 198 15.74 15.82 -2.46
CA SER A 198 16.89 16.66 -2.78
C SER A 198 16.74 18.12 -2.31
N VAL A 199 17.63 18.52 -1.39
CA VAL A 199 17.72 19.90 -0.89
C VAL A 199 18.09 20.86 -2.00
N ARG A 200 18.99 20.48 -2.91
CA ARG A 200 19.47 21.34 -4.02
C ARG A 200 18.35 21.71 -5.00
N ILE A 201 17.45 20.77 -5.28
CA ILE A 201 16.29 21.01 -6.17
C ILE A 201 15.33 22.01 -5.49
N ARG A 202 15.04 21.83 -4.20
CA ARG A 202 14.11 22.70 -3.45
C ARG A 202 14.68 24.10 -3.20
N ASP A 203 15.97 24.20 -2.89
CA ASP A 203 16.72 25.47 -2.84
C ASP A 203 16.64 26.24 -4.17
N TRP A 204 16.75 25.54 -5.31
CA TRP A 204 16.63 26.16 -6.63
C TRP A 204 15.22 26.67 -6.90
N ALA A 205 14.19 25.87 -6.64
CA ALA A 205 12.79 26.23 -6.82
C ALA A 205 12.43 27.52 -6.04
N ILE A 206 12.79 27.58 -4.76
CA ILE A 206 12.58 28.77 -3.91
C ILE A 206 13.26 29.99 -4.51
N ARG A 207 14.56 29.92 -4.82
CA ARG A 207 15.34 31.04 -5.40
C ARG A 207 14.84 31.49 -6.77
N LEU A 208 14.24 30.59 -7.55
CA LEU A 208 13.68 30.91 -8.85
C LEU A 208 12.31 31.58 -8.71
N GLN A 209 11.46 31.09 -7.80
CA GLN A 209 10.16 31.68 -7.50
C GLN A 209 10.30 33.11 -6.94
N THR A 210 11.19 33.33 -5.96
CA THR A 210 11.45 34.69 -5.45
C THR A 210 11.96 35.65 -6.54
N ARG A 211 12.78 35.17 -7.50
CA ARG A 211 13.20 35.96 -8.66
C ARG A 211 12.03 36.30 -9.60
N LYS A 212 11.12 35.35 -9.86
CA LYS A 212 9.91 35.58 -10.68
C LYS A 212 8.98 36.62 -10.03
N GLU A 213 8.78 36.54 -8.71
CA GLU A 213 7.97 37.49 -7.93
C GLU A 213 8.55 38.92 -7.95
N MET A 214 9.87 39.07 -7.78
CA MET A 214 10.56 40.36 -7.88
C MET A 214 10.42 41.02 -9.27
N VAL A 215 10.33 40.24 -10.35
CA VAL A 215 10.13 40.77 -11.71
C VAL A 215 8.66 41.13 -11.98
N ALA A 216 7.70 40.43 -11.36
CA ALA A 216 6.28 40.68 -11.56
C ALA A 216 5.77 41.98 -10.89
N GLY A 217 6.36 42.40 -9.76
CA GLY A 217 5.93 43.58 -8.97
C GLY A 217 6.31 44.96 -9.54
N GLY A 218 6.49 45.10 -10.85
CA GLY A 218 7.20 46.22 -11.48
C GLY A 218 6.48 47.58 -11.51
N GLY A 219 6.53 48.34 -10.42
CA GLY A 219 6.19 49.77 -10.40
C GLY A 219 7.35 50.68 -10.79
N ARG A 220 7.21 51.47 -11.88
CA ARG A 220 8.18 52.52 -12.27
C ARG A 220 7.95 53.82 -11.49
N PRO A 221 9.03 54.53 -11.15
CA PRO A 221 9.25 55.85 -11.76
C PRO A 221 10.27 55.81 -12.90
N GLY A 222 10.26 56.85 -13.75
CA GLY A 222 11.26 57.05 -14.81
C GLY A 222 12.29 58.12 -14.44
N GLY A 223 13.46 58.07 -15.09
CA GLY A 223 14.54 59.03 -14.92
C GLY A 223 15.90 58.37 -15.18
N GLY A 224 16.66 58.88 -16.14
CA GLY A 224 17.97 58.33 -16.49
C GLY A 224 19.06 58.78 -15.50
N ALA A 225 19.54 57.84 -14.68
CA ALA A 225 20.73 57.97 -13.85
C ALA A 225 21.48 56.62 -13.86
N PRO A 226 22.81 56.58 -13.63
CA PRO A 226 23.60 55.38 -13.87
C PRO A 226 23.26 54.23 -12.91
N ILE A 227 23.63 53.01 -13.32
CA ILE A 227 23.53 51.77 -12.55
C ILE A 227 24.04 52.02 -11.11
N PRO A 228 23.19 51.85 -10.07
CA PRO A 228 23.67 51.89 -8.70
C PRO A 228 24.71 50.79 -8.50
N GLN A 229 25.95 51.20 -8.23
CA GLN A 229 26.97 50.28 -7.71
C GLN A 229 26.45 49.64 -6.42
N ALA A 230 26.96 48.46 -6.07
CA ALA A 230 26.61 47.79 -4.82
C ALA A 230 26.79 48.76 -3.64
N GLY A 231 25.67 49.21 -3.08
CA GLY A 231 25.68 50.24 -2.05
C GLY A 231 26.45 49.74 -0.83
N THR A 232 27.47 50.49 -0.42
CA THR A 232 28.24 50.24 0.80
C THR A 232 27.41 50.60 2.03
N GLY A 233 26.34 49.84 2.25
CA GLY A 233 25.74 49.68 3.56
C GLY A 233 26.53 48.59 4.28
N ASP A 234 27.18 48.95 5.37
CA ASP A 234 27.87 48.01 6.26
C ASP A 234 26.91 46.88 6.69
N PRO A 235 27.40 45.64 6.91
CA PRO A 235 26.53 44.48 7.03
C PRO A 235 25.61 44.52 8.28
N PRO A 236 24.41 43.90 8.20
CA PRO A 236 23.59 43.66 9.38
C PRO A 236 24.26 42.63 10.31
N THR A 237 24.03 42.77 11.62
CA THR A 237 24.59 41.88 12.64
C THR A 237 23.44 41.35 13.48
N LEU A 238 22.91 40.19 13.08
CA LEU A 238 21.80 39.56 13.76
C LEU A 238 22.26 38.78 15.00
N SER A 239 21.47 38.88 16.07
CA SER A 239 21.52 38.02 17.24
C SER A 239 20.10 37.60 17.61
N PHE A 240 19.94 36.44 18.24
CA PHE A 240 18.61 35.98 18.65
C PHE A 240 18.58 35.27 20.00
N ARG A 241 17.39 35.29 20.61
CA ARG A 241 16.99 34.44 21.73
C ARG A 241 15.76 33.66 21.31
N ALA A 242 15.59 32.47 21.89
CA ALA A 242 14.38 31.69 21.72
C ALA A 242 14.03 31.01 23.03
N ALA A 243 12.72 30.80 23.25
CA ALA A 243 12.16 30.03 24.34
C ALA A 243 11.04 29.13 23.79
N LEU A 244 10.96 27.92 24.32
CA LEU A 244 9.82 27.03 24.16
C LEU A 244 8.97 27.18 25.43
N GLU A 245 7.68 27.48 25.27
CA GLU A 245 6.70 27.59 26.34
C GLU A 245 5.55 26.60 26.08
N ASP A 246 5.50 25.60 26.94
CA ASP A 246 4.38 24.70 27.21
C ASP A 246 3.35 25.37 28.15
N GLU A 247 2.10 24.91 28.08
CA GLU A 247 0.95 25.49 28.80
C GLU A 247 1.03 25.18 30.30
N ASN A 248 1.49 23.97 30.64
CA ASN A 248 1.64 23.47 32.00
C ASN A 248 3.04 23.75 32.62
N ARG A 249 4.05 24.10 31.80
CA ARG A 249 5.46 24.37 32.18
C ARG A 249 6.23 23.19 32.82
N ASN A 250 5.89 21.95 32.49
CA ASN A 250 6.53 20.74 33.01
C ASN A 250 7.65 20.16 32.09
N GLN A 251 7.90 20.76 30.90
CA GLN A 251 8.87 20.32 29.87
C GLN A 251 8.52 18.99 29.15
N VAL A 252 7.29 18.53 29.31
CA VAL A 252 6.64 17.48 28.51
C VAL A 252 5.65 18.18 27.57
N LEU A 253 5.54 17.68 26.35
CA LEU A 253 4.64 18.20 25.34
C LEU A 253 3.42 17.27 25.26
N ASP A 254 2.32 17.65 25.90
CA ASP A 254 1.12 16.82 25.94
C ASP A 254 0.27 16.99 24.67
N VAL A 255 -0.29 15.90 24.16
CA VAL A 255 -1.23 15.92 23.03
C VAL A 255 -2.44 16.80 23.35
N GLY A 256 -2.77 17.72 22.44
CA GLY A 256 -3.83 18.72 22.61
C GLY A 256 -3.43 19.93 23.47
N GLU A 257 -2.19 20.03 23.93
CA GLU A 257 -1.66 21.21 24.62
C GLU A 257 -1.29 22.33 23.63
N LYS A 258 -1.41 23.59 24.07
CA LYS A 258 -0.98 24.75 23.29
C LYS A 258 0.50 25.06 23.54
N VAL A 259 1.31 24.96 22.48
CA VAL A 259 2.76 25.21 22.54
C VAL A 259 3.11 26.52 21.83
N VAL A 260 3.95 27.33 22.47
CA VAL A 260 4.41 28.63 21.96
C VAL A 260 5.93 28.68 21.90
N ILE A 261 6.47 28.89 20.70
CA ILE A 261 7.88 29.20 20.49
C ILE A 261 8.01 30.72 20.38
N ARG A 262 8.57 31.37 21.41
CA ARG A 262 8.93 32.80 21.34
C ARG A 262 10.34 32.94 20.78
N VAL A 263 10.51 33.83 19.80
CA VAL A 263 11.80 34.12 19.18
C VAL A 263 11.99 35.64 19.10
N ASP A 264 13.03 36.13 19.77
CA ASP A 264 13.46 37.53 19.75
C ASP A 264 14.66 37.65 18.81
N VAL A 265 14.56 38.45 17.75
CA VAL A 265 15.68 38.76 16.86
C VAL A 265 16.04 40.23 16.98
N ALA A 266 17.33 40.52 17.13
CA ALA A 266 17.86 41.87 17.29
C ALA A 266 18.96 42.12 16.26
N ASN A 267 18.84 43.19 15.48
CA ASN A 267 19.87 43.65 14.56
C ASN A 267 20.73 44.71 15.25
N SER A 268 21.93 44.34 15.70
CA SER A 268 22.92 45.26 16.25
C SER A 268 23.93 45.73 15.21
N GLY A 269 23.67 45.49 13.92
CA GLY A 269 24.52 45.95 12.82
C GLY A 269 24.03 47.27 12.22
N PRO A 270 24.92 48.00 11.54
CA PRO A 270 24.59 49.22 10.78
C PRO A 270 23.74 48.98 9.52
N GLY A 271 23.72 47.77 8.98
CA GLY A 271 22.92 47.41 7.80
C GLY A 271 21.50 46.96 8.12
N VAL A 272 20.58 47.10 7.16
CA VAL A 272 19.23 46.51 7.24
C VAL A 272 19.34 45.00 6.99
N ALA A 273 18.85 44.18 7.92
CA ALA A 273 18.71 42.75 7.70
C ALA A 273 17.43 42.50 6.89
N ARG A 274 17.53 41.78 5.76
CA ARG A 274 16.40 41.64 4.82
C ARG A 274 15.83 40.24 4.78
N GLY A 275 14.51 40.15 4.64
CA GLY A 275 13.80 38.87 4.54
C GLY A 275 14.12 37.91 5.69
N VAL A 276 14.23 38.41 6.92
CA VAL A 276 14.57 37.60 8.08
C VAL A 276 13.47 36.58 8.36
N ALA A 277 13.85 35.34 8.65
CA ALA A 277 12.93 34.25 8.94
C ALA A 277 13.44 33.31 10.03
N VAL A 278 12.50 32.66 10.72
CA VAL A 278 12.76 31.58 11.66
C VAL A 278 12.57 30.25 10.94
N LEU A 279 13.62 29.43 10.93
CA LEU A 279 13.61 28.06 10.40
C LEU A 279 13.60 27.07 11.58
N LEU A 280 12.62 26.17 11.57
CA LEU A 280 12.50 25.04 12.50
C LEU A 280 12.97 23.75 11.83
N SER A 281 13.65 22.90 12.59
CA SER A 281 14.20 21.61 12.15
C SER A 281 14.31 20.64 13.33
N GLY A 282 14.59 19.35 13.08
CA GLY A 282 14.58 18.31 14.12
C GLY A 282 13.55 17.23 13.81
N THR A 283 12.82 16.75 14.84
CA THR A 283 11.84 15.65 14.72
C THR A 283 10.73 16.00 13.71
N PRO A 284 10.64 15.30 12.54
CA PRO A 284 9.77 15.74 11.45
C PRO A 284 8.28 15.76 11.75
N ALA A 285 7.81 14.97 12.71
CA ALA A 285 6.43 14.99 13.17
C ALA A 285 6.13 16.32 13.90
N LEU A 286 6.92 16.67 14.93
CA LEU A 286 6.75 17.92 15.69
C LEU A 286 6.96 19.17 14.83
N VAL A 287 7.91 19.16 13.89
CA VAL A 287 8.20 20.32 13.02
C VAL A 287 7.03 20.64 12.07
N LYS A 288 6.20 19.65 11.69
CA LYS A 288 5.01 19.87 10.84
C LYS A 288 3.86 20.58 11.54
N GLU A 289 3.80 20.53 12.88
CA GLU A 289 2.75 21.20 13.66
C GLU A 289 2.89 22.73 13.65
N PHE A 290 4.05 23.28 13.24
CA PHE A 290 4.34 24.71 13.27
C PHE A 290 4.49 25.31 11.86
N THR A 291 4.06 26.57 11.70
CA THR A 291 4.30 27.36 10.47
C THR A 291 5.81 27.54 10.24
N ASN A 292 6.36 26.86 9.24
CA ASN A 292 7.79 26.76 9.01
C ASN A 292 8.12 26.90 7.50
N PRO A 293 8.96 27.88 7.08
CA PRO A 293 9.55 28.94 7.90
C PRO A 293 8.53 29.99 8.35
N THR A 294 8.74 30.59 9.53
CA THR A 294 7.99 31.78 9.95
C THR A 294 8.74 33.03 9.49
N LEU A 295 8.12 33.82 8.62
CA LEU A 295 8.69 35.08 8.12
C LEU A 295 8.58 36.20 9.16
N MET A 296 9.69 36.90 9.41
CA MET A 296 9.73 38.13 10.21
C MET A 296 9.90 39.39 9.34
N GLY A 297 10.32 39.22 8.08
CA GLY A 297 10.57 40.32 7.14
C GLY A 297 11.83 41.11 7.49
N ASP A 298 11.90 42.36 7.06
CA ASP A 298 13.09 43.20 7.30
C ASP A 298 13.19 43.66 8.77
N ILE A 299 14.42 43.85 9.25
CA ILE A 299 14.76 44.36 10.60
C ILE A 299 15.80 45.47 10.47
N GLN A 300 15.44 46.68 10.86
CA GLN A 300 16.27 47.89 10.73
C GLN A 300 17.47 47.89 11.70
N PRO A 301 18.51 48.70 11.46
CA PRO A 301 19.62 48.89 12.39
C PRO A 301 19.13 49.30 13.79
N GLY A 302 19.53 48.54 14.81
CA GLY A 302 19.12 48.74 16.21
C GLY A 302 17.73 48.19 16.56
N GLU A 303 16.94 47.73 15.58
CA GLU A 303 15.60 47.20 15.82
C GLU A 303 15.65 45.82 16.52
N LYS A 304 14.66 45.57 17.36
CA LYS A 304 14.38 44.27 17.96
C LYS A 304 12.96 43.87 17.62
N LYS A 305 12.79 42.65 17.12
CA LYS A 305 11.53 42.13 16.60
C LYS A 305 11.27 40.76 17.23
N GLN A 306 10.08 40.59 17.80
CA GLN A 306 9.65 39.34 18.43
C GLN A 306 8.61 38.65 17.55
N VAL A 307 8.64 37.32 17.49
CA VAL A 307 7.57 36.49 16.93
C VAL A 307 7.23 35.34 17.88
N ALA A 308 5.96 34.95 17.91
CA ALA A 308 5.44 33.87 18.74
C ALA A 308 4.78 32.80 17.86
N ILE A 309 5.54 31.78 17.46
CA ILE A 309 5.05 30.67 16.64
C ILE A 309 4.23 29.76 17.55
N THR A 310 2.92 29.68 17.32
CA THR A 310 1.96 29.03 18.22
C THR A 310 1.25 27.90 17.50
N THR A 311 1.11 26.75 18.16
CA THR A 311 0.29 25.64 17.67
C THR A 311 -0.40 24.87 18.80
N THR A 312 -1.28 23.95 18.45
CA THR A 312 -1.87 22.96 19.37
C THR A 312 -1.53 21.57 18.85
N LEU A 313 -0.93 20.73 19.70
CA LEU A 313 -0.32 19.47 19.24
C LEU A 313 -1.35 18.40 18.83
N SER A 314 -1.23 17.89 17.60
CA SER A 314 -2.13 16.87 17.05
C SER A 314 -2.03 15.52 17.75
N ALA A 315 -3.16 14.82 17.87
CA ALA A 315 -3.25 13.48 18.47
C ALA A 315 -2.61 12.35 17.63
N SER A 316 -2.01 12.69 16.48
CA SER A 316 -1.20 11.81 15.63
C SER A 316 0.27 11.67 16.10
N LEU A 317 0.71 12.46 17.09
CA LEU A 317 2.07 12.40 17.62
C LEU A 317 2.25 11.22 18.58
N ALA A 318 3.01 10.21 18.14
CA ALA A 318 3.40 9.07 18.99
C ALA A 318 4.39 9.47 20.10
N GLU A 319 4.34 8.77 21.24
CA GLU A 319 5.24 8.98 22.38
C GLU A 319 6.71 8.80 21.96
N GLN A 320 7.50 9.86 22.09
CA GLN A 320 8.92 9.89 21.74
C GLN A 320 9.63 11.08 22.40
N GLN A 321 10.95 11.01 22.52
CA GLN A 321 11.75 12.22 22.72
C GLN A 321 11.87 12.97 21.38
N ALA A 322 11.45 14.24 21.38
CA ALA A 322 11.51 15.11 20.22
C ALA A 322 12.61 16.15 20.37
N GLU A 323 13.37 16.38 19.30
CA GLU A 323 14.36 17.46 19.19
C GLU A 323 13.79 18.57 18.31
N LEU A 324 13.93 19.82 18.76
CA LEU A 324 13.58 21.02 17.99
C LEU A 324 14.77 21.97 17.93
N MET A 325 15.27 22.20 16.72
CA MET A 325 16.36 23.11 16.40
C MET A 325 15.82 24.36 15.69
N ILE A 326 16.09 25.52 16.30
CA ILE A 326 15.73 26.84 15.80
C ILE A 326 16.97 27.53 15.22
N GLN A 327 16.84 28.02 13.98
CA GLN A 327 17.85 28.82 13.28
C GLN A 327 17.19 30.09 12.71
N ILE A 328 17.95 31.18 12.62
CA ILE A 328 17.52 32.41 11.93
C ILE A 328 18.23 32.49 10.56
N THR A 329 17.47 32.79 9.52
CA THR A 329 17.98 33.07 8.17
C THR A 329 17.74 34.52 7.77
N GLU A 330 18.56 35.04 6.86
CA GLU A 330 18.54 36.41 6.34
C GLU A 330 18.94 36.35 4.86
N ALA A 331 18.34 37.18 4.01
CA ALA A 331 18.40 37.02 2.55
C ALA A 331 19.78 37.30 1.93
N GLY A 332 20.61 38.15 2.54
CA GLY A 332 22.01 38.36 2.18
C GLY A 332 22.97 37.29 2.72
N GLY A 333 22.49 36.37 3.56
CA GLY A 333 23.29 35.34 4.21
C GLY A 333 23.88 35.75 5.56
N PHE A 334 23.55 36.93 6.08
CA PHE A 334 24.03 37.45 7.39
C PHE A 334 23.23 36.89 8.59
N GLY A 335 22.74 35.67 8.46
CA GLY A 335 22.08 34.94 9.54
C GLY A 335 23.06 34.60 10.67
N PRO A 336 22.63 34.59 11.94
CA PRO A 336 23.44 34.09 13.04
C PRO A 336 23.87 32.64 12.77
N PRO A 337 25.16 32.28 12.89
CA PRO A 337 25.63 30.90 12.70
C PRO A 337 25.24 29.98 13.86
N THR A 338 24.65 30.53 14.93
CA THR A 338 24.20 29.80 16.10
C THR A 338 22.84 29.15 15.87
N ARG A 339 22.67 27.93 16.38
CA ARG A 339 21.38 27.23 16.46
C ARG A 339 20.98 27.05 17.93
N LYS A 340 19.69 27.10 18.22
CA LYS A 340 19.14 26.80 19.55
C LYS A 340 18.40 25.47 19.51
N ARG A 341 18.90 24.49 20.27
CA ARG A 341 18.29 23.18 20.44
C ARG A 341 17.45 23.13 21.70
N PHE A 342 16.23 22.62 21.57
CA PHE A 342 15.35 22.18 22.63
C PHE A 342 15.13 20.68 22.49
N VAL A 343 14.93 19.99 23.60
CA VAL A 343 14.57 18.57 23.64
C VAL A 343 13.44 18.43 24.66
N ALA A 344 12.37 17.74 24.29
CA ALA A 344 11.21 17.50 25.15
C ALA A 344 10.65 16.10 24.89
N SER A 345 9.94 15.54 25.88
CA SER A 345 9.21 14.28 25.70
C SER A 345 7.80 14.59 25.22
N VAL A 346 7.32 13.96 24.15
CA VAL A 346 5.93 14.10 23.69
C VAL A 346 5.09 12.99 24.30
N LYS A 347 3.91 13.29 24.85
CA LYS A 347 3.03 12.30 25.49
C LYS A 347 1.57 12.36 25.01
N PRO A 348 0.89 11.21 24.84
CA PRO A 348 -0.56 11.15 24.76
C PRO A 348 -1.18 11.58 26.08
N LYS A 349 -2.16 12.48 26.04
CA LYS A 349 -2.82 13.01 27.23
C LYS A 349 -3.78 11.99 27.85
N GLU A 350 -3.49 11.54 29.07
CA GLU A 350 -4.38 10.67 29.82
C GLU A 350 -5.65 11.41 30.29
N GLY A 351 -6.81 10.74 30.23
CA GLY A 351 -7.92 11.04 31.15
C GLY A 351 -8.91 12.14 30.77
N SER A 352 -9.40 12.22 29.53
CA SER A 352 -10.68 12.90 29.25
C SER A 352 -11.43 12.28 28.06
N VAL A 353 -12.27 11.28 28.35
CA VAL A 353 -13.23 10.71 27.39
C VAL A 353 -14.60 11.32 27.65
N GLU A 354 -15.18 11.99 26.65
CA GLU A 354 -16.55 11.70 26.17
C GLU A 354 -16.85 12.43 24.85
N THR A 355 -17.46 11.71 23.90
CA THR A 355 -18.28 12.16 22.75
C THR A 355 -17.96 13.53 22.10
N VAL A 356 -17.62 13.66 20.81
CA VAL A 356 -18.05 12.88 19.64
C VAL A 356 -16.96 12.85 18.56
N GLU A 357 -16.31 11.71 18.39
CA GLU A 357 -16.03 11.13 17.07
C GLU A 357 -15.71 9.65 17.28
N VAL A 358 -16.43 8.75 16.61
CA VAL A 358 -16.12 7.31 16.70
C VAL A 358 -14.93 7.04 15.80
N LEU A 359 -13.75 7.14 16.41
CA LEU A 359 -12.46 6.62 15.97
C LEU A 359 -12.63 5.54 14.89
N SER A 360 -12.10 5.81 13.70
CA SER A 360 -11.91 4.76 12.70
C SER A 360 -11.04 3.68 13.32
N VAL A 361 -11.62 2.52 13.66
CA VAL A 361 -10.86 1.38 14.15
C VAL A 361 -9.79 1.05 13.09
N ASP A 362 -8.56 0.71 13.50
CA ASP A 362 -7.48 0.26 12.62
C ASP A 362 -8.02 -0.65 11.49
N VAL A 363 -8.71 -1.72 11.88
CA VAL A 363 -9.29 -2.68 10.93
C VAL A 363 -10.59 -2.24 10.23
N ASP A 364 -11.25 -1.15 10.63
CA ASP A 364 -12.35 -0.54 9.84
C ASP A 364 -11.80 0.33 8.69
N GLN A 365 -10.56 0.84 8.79
CA GLN A 365 -9.87 1.53 7.71
C GLN A 365 -9.47 0.53 6.61
N ILE A 366 -10.37 0.26 5.66
CA ILE A 366 -10.11 -0.65 4.53
C ILE A 366 -8.94 -0.11 3.70
N PRO A 367 -7.85 -0.88 3.48
CA PRO A 367 -6.75 -0.43 2.63
C PRO A 367 -7.16 -0.34 1.15
N ALA A 368 -6.40 0.42 0.36
CA ALA A 368 -6.55 0.44 -1.09
C ALA A 368 -6.41 -0.98 -1.69
N ARG A 369 -7.19 -1.29 -2.73
CA ARG A 369 -7.16 -2.60 -3.39
C ARG A 369 -5.80 -2.86 -4.01
N VAL A 370 -5.22 -4.02 -3.70
CA VAL A 370 -3.88 -4.39 -4.17
C VAL A 370 -3.87 -4.63 -5.68
N GLN A 371 -3.10 -3.81 -6.39
CA GLN A 371 -2.87 -3.94 -7.83
C GLN A 371 -2.20 -5.28 -8.18
N GLY A 372 -2.57 -5.85 -9.33
CA GLY A 372 -1.96 -7.07 -9.89
C GLY A 372 -2.31 -8.39 -9.19
N PHE A 373 -3.10 -8.39 -8.12
CA PHE A 373 -3.52 -9.60 -7.41
C PHE A 373 -5.03 -9.83 -7.55
N ASP A 374 -5.44 -10.46 -8.65
CA ASP A 374 -6.85 -10.81 -8.93
C ASP A 374 -7.09 -12.33 -8.91
N ARG A 375 -8.14 -12.76 -8.22
CA ARG A 375 -8.63 -14.14 -8.17
C ARG A 375 -9.96 -14.30 -8.93
N ARG A 376 -9.96 -13.98 -10.23
CA ARG A 376 -11.18 -13.85 -11.07
C ARG A 376 -12.09 -15.09 -11.10
N THR A 377 -11.56 -16.29 -10.85
CA THR A 377 -12.32 -17.56 -10.78
C THR A 377 -12.59 -18.06 -9.36
N SER A 378 -12.22 -17.28 -8.34
CA SER A 378 -12.41 -17.64 -6.92
C SER A 378 -13.55 -16.82 -6.31
N TYR A 379 -14.25 -17.41 -5.35
CA TYR A 379 -15.45 -16.83 -4.73
C TYR A 379 -15.34 -16.83 -3.21
N ALA A 380 -15.96 -15.82 -2.59
CA ALA A 380 -16.07 -15.75 -1.14
C ALA A 380 -17.53 -15.66 -0.70
N VAL A 381 -17.86 -16.36 0.39
CA VAL A 381 -19.15 -16.23 1.09
C VAL A 381 -18.87 -15.82 2.53
N VAL A 382 -19.42 -14.70 2.95
CA VAL A 382 -19.24 -14.15 4.30
C VAL A 382 -20.61 -14.05 4.96
N VAL A 383 -20.78 -14.71 6.11
CA VAL A 383 -22.06 -14.79 6.84
C VAL A 383 -21.87 -14.21 8.23
N GLY A 384 -22.66 -13.20 8.60
CA GLY A 384 -22.62 -12.55 9.91
C GLY A 384 -24.01 -12.42 10.53
N ILE A 385 -24.27 -13.20 11.58
CA ILE A 385 -25.59 -13.27 12.24
C ILE A 385 -25.45 -12.78 13.67
N GLY A 386 -25.72 -11.48 13.88
CA GLY A 386 -25.66 -10.80 15.17
C GLY A 386 -27.04 -10.54 15.77
N GLY A 387 -27.99 -10.14 14.93
CA GLY A 387 -29.41 -10.13 15.23
C GLY A 387 -30.04 -11.50 15.00
N TYR A 388 -31.08 -11.81 15.78
CA TYR A 388 -31.92 -13.01 15.62
C TYR A 388 -33.38 -12.59 15.79
N ARG A 389 -34.29 -13.28 15.11
CA ARG A 389 -35.74 -13.04 15.21
C ARG A 389 -36.31 -13.44 16.57
N GLU A 390 -35.70 -14.42 17.21
CA GLU A 390 -36.16 -15.02 18.46
C GLU A 390 -35.35 -14.45 19.64
N ASP A 391 -35.97 -13.66 20.52
CA ASP A 391 -35.28 -12.98 21.63
C ASP A 391 -34.61 -13.92 22.65
N GLY A 392 -34.92 -15.22 22.61
CA GLY A 392 -34.23 -16.26 23.37
C GLY A 392 -32.80 -16.57 22.89
N VAL A 393 -32.37 -16.04 21.73
CA VAL A 393 -31.02 -16.24 21.19
C VAL A 393 -30.12 -15.03 21.53
N PRO A 394 -28.96 -15.22 22.18
CA PRO A 394 -28.06 -14.12 22.53
C PRO A 394 -27.57 -13.35 21.31
N LYS A 395 -27.76 -12.03 21.30
CA LYS A 395 -27.35 -11.15 20.19
C LYS A 395 -25.84 -10.94 20.20
N LEU A 396 -25.18 -11.12 19.06
CA LEU A 396 -23.72 -10.93 18.92
C LEU A 396 -23.45 -9.52 18.40
N LYS A 397 -22.98 -8.63 19.29
CA LYS A 397 -22.88 -7.17 19.09
C LYS A 397 -22.21 -6.74 17.78
N TYR A 398 -21.22 -7.50 17.31
CA TYR A 398 -20.37 -7.10 16.17
C TYR A 398 -20.52 -7.98 14.92
N ALA A 399 -21.20 -9.13 14.97
CA ALA A 399 -21.17 -10.15 13.90
C ALA A 399 -21.59 -9.64 12.51
N LYS A 400 -22.49 -8.64 12.43
CA LYS A 400 -22.83 -7.94 11.19
C LYS A 400 -21.65 -7.11 10.64
N ARG A 401 -21.02 -6.29 11.48
CA ARG A 401 -19.83 -5.49 11.11
C ARG A 401 -18.67 -6.40 10.75
N ASP A 402 -18.44 -7.45 11.55
CA ASP A 402 -17.42 -8.48 11.31
C ASP A 402 -17.52 -9.00 9.87
N ALA A 403 -18.70 -9.43 9.44
CA ALA A 403 -18.95 -9.88 8.07
C ALA A 403 -18.77 -8.78 6.99
N GLU A 404 -19.31 -7.58 7.22
CA GLU A 404 -19.22 -6.46 6.27
C GLU A 404 -17.77 -5.96 6.09
N VAL A 405 -16.94 -6.00 7.13
CA VAL A 405 -15.53 -5.56 7.10
C VAL A 405 -14.62 -6.65 6.55
N VAL A 406 -14.88 -7.93 6.86
CA VAL A 406 -14.20 -9.07 6.23
C VAL A 406 -14.45 -9.08 4.71
N GLY A 407 -15.69 -8.90 4.25
CA GLY A 407 -16.00 -8.83 2.82
C GLY A 407 -15.22 -7.73 2.07
N LYS A 408 -15.07 -6.55 2.70
CA LYS A 408 -14.24 -5.45 2.19
C LYS A 408 -12.76 -5.81 2.16
N HIS A 409 -12.21 -6.43 3.20
CA HIS A 409 -10.80 -6.85 3.23
C HIS A 409 -10.48 -7.97 2.23
N LEU A 410 -11.40 -8.91 2.01
CA LEU A 410 -11.24 -9.95 0.99
C LEU A 410 -11.18 -9.35 -0.43
N THR A 411 -11.93 -8.28 -0.66
CA THR A 411 -11.94 -7.51 -1.90
C THR A 411 -10.66 -6.67 -2.09
N ALA A 412 -10.16 -6.05 -1.01
CA ALA A 412 -8.99 -5.18 -1.05
C ALA A 412 -7.66 -5.95 -1.08
N LEU A 413 -7.49 -6.94 -0.20
CA LEU A 413 -6.20 -7.57 0.10
C LEU A 413 -6.08 -9.02 -0.38
N ALA A 414 -7.21 -9.73 -0.47
CA ALA A 414 -7.25 -11.14 -0.88
C ALA A 414 -7.66 -11.33 -2.36
N GLY A 415 -7.71 -10.26 -3.14
CA GLY A 415 -7.86 -10.30 -4.60
C GLY A 415 -9.18 -10.85 -5.13
N TYR A 416 -10.20 -11.07 -4.29
CA TYR A 416 -11.53 -11.41 -4.77
C TYR A 416 -12.16 -10.18 -5.45
N SER A 417 -12.74 -10.33 -6.64
CA SER A 417 -13.50 -9.22 -7.22
C SER A 417 -14.82 -9.02 -6.44
N PRO A 418 -15.34 -7.78 -6.30
CA PRO A 418 -16.56 -7.50 -5.53
C PRO A 418 -17.75 -8.40 -5.90
N GLU A 419 -17.94 -8.65 -7.20
CA GLU A 419 -19.00 -9.49 -7.77
C GLU A 419 -18.89 -10.98 -7.37
N ASN A 420 -17.72 -11.41 -6.90
CA ASN A 420 -17.46 -12.78 -6.41
C ASN A 420 -17.56 -12.90 -4.87
N VAL A 421 -17.84 -11.81 -4.14
CA VAL A 421 -17.93 -11.79 -2.67
C VAL A 421 -19.40 -11.62 -2.23
N ARG A 422 -20.05 -12.72 -1.85
CA ARG A 422 -21.44 -12.69 -1.35
C ARG A 422 -21.46 -12.55 0.17
N VAL A 423 -21.94 -11.40 0.65
CA VAL A 423 -22.10 -11.10 2.09
C VAL A 423 -23.56 -11.25 2.51
N LEU A 424 -23.83 -12.15 3.45
CA LEU A 424 -25.13 -12.37 4.08
C LEU A 424 -25.08 -11.84 5.53
N THR A 425 -26.03 -10.99 5.91
CA THR A 425 -26.12 -10.47 7.28
C THR A 425 -27.54 -10.48 7.81
N ASP A 426 -27.66 -10.87 9.09
CA ASP A 426 -28.90 -10.96 9.87
C ASP A 426 -30.10 -11.50 9.05
N GLU A 427 -31.09 -10.66 8.77
CA GLU A 427 -32.35 -10.99 8.07
C GLU A 427 -32.20 -11.57 6.65
N ARG A 428 -30.99 -11.54 6.08
CA ARG A 428 -30.60 -12.14 4.79
C ARG A 428 -29.72 -13.39 4.94
N ALA A 429 -29.69 -13.96 6.14
CA ALA A 429 -29.02 -15.21 6.50
C ALA A 429 -30.03 -16.19 7.13
N LEU A 430 -31.19 -16.33 6.47
CA LEU A 430 -32.19 -17.35 6.79
C LEU A 430 -31.67 -18.75 6.44
N LEU A 431 -32.29 -19.81 6.96
CA LEU A 431 -31.91 -21.19 6.60
C LEU A 431 -31.98 -21.42 5.08
N VAL A 432 -32.96 -20.81 4.40
CA VAL A 432 -33.12 -20.88 2.95
C VAL A 432 -32.05 -20.09 2.20
N ASP A 433 -31.61 -18.94 2.71
CA ASP A 433 -30.54 -18.12 2.09
C ASP A 433 -29.19 -18.85 2.15
N LEU A 434 -28.91 -19.52 3.27
CA LEU A 434 -27.71 -20.34 3.44
C LEU A 434 -27.72 -21.55 2.50
N GLN A 435 -28.87 -22.23 2.38
CA GLN A 435 -29.04 -23.35 1.44
C GLN A 435 -28.85 -22.89 -0.01
N GLU A 436 -29.54 -21.82 -0.45
CA GLU A 436 -29.38 -21.29 -1.81
C GLU A 436 -27.93 -20.86 -2.06
N THR A 437 -27.29 -20.20 -1.09
CA THR A 437 -25.92 -19.71 -1.27
C THR A 437 -24.90 -20.85 -1.44
N PHE A 438 -24.97 -21.90 -0.63
CA PHE A 438 -23.96 -22.96 -0.62
C PHE A 438 -24.27 -24.15 -1.54
N GLU A 439 -25.54 -24.44 -1.83
CA GLU A 439 -25.97 -25.63 -2.59
C GLU A 439 -26.49 -25.29 -4.00
N ASP A 440 -26.82 -24.03 -4.27
CA ASP A 440 -27.34 -23.55 -5.55
C ASP A 440 -26.39 -22.53 -6.23
N TRP A 441 -26.15 -21.37 -5.59
CA TRP A 441 -25.35 -20.27 -6.15
C TRP A 441 -23.87 -20.64 -6.31
N LEU A 442 -23.21 -21.06 -5.23
CA LEU A 442 -21.78 -21.35 -5.24
C LEU A 442 -21.42 -22.53 -6.18
N PRO A 443 -22.16 -23.65 -6.25
CA PRO A 443 -21.87 -24.73 -7.19
C PRO A 443 -22.05 -24.37 -8.67
N ARG A 444 -22.87 -23.37 -9.01
CA ARG A 444 -23.00 -22.85 -10.38
C ARG A 444 -21.80 -22.00 -10.82
N LEU A 445 -20.96 -21.55 -9.89
CA LEU A 445 -19.92 -20.53 -10.12
C LEU A 445 -18.49 -21.03 -9.88
N ALA A 446 -18.29 -21.97 -8.95
CA ALA A 446 -16.98 -22.46 -8.59
C ALA A 446 -16.27 -23.16 -9.76
N ALA A 447 -15.03 -22.76 -10.07
CA ALA A 447 -14.21 -23.31 -11.13
C ALA A 447 -12.97 -24.05 -10.60
N SER A 448 -12.41 -24.99 -11.36
CA SER A 448 -11.29 -25.85 -10.93
C SER A 448 -9.94 -25.13 -10.77
N SER A 449 -9.76 -23.98 -11.43
CA SER A 449 -8.62 -23.08 -11.19
C SER A 449 -8.81 -22.21 -9.94
N GLY A 450 -10.06 -22.04 -9.49
CA GLY A 450 -10.44 -21.14 -8.42
C GLY A 450 -10.32 -21.73 -7.02
N THR A 451 -10.41 -20.85 -6.03
CA THR A 451 -10.55 -21.18 -4.62
C THR A 451 -11.87 -20.67 -4.07
N VAL A 452 -12.30 -21.24 -2.94
CA VAL A 452 -13.47 -20.77 -2.20
C VAL A 452 -13.02 -20.35 -0.81
N LEU A 453 -13.51 -19.22 -0.31
CA LEU A 453 -13.37 -18.84 1.09
C LEU A 453 -14.76 -18.65 1.70
N VAL A 454 -15.03 -19.36 2.79
CA VAL A 454 -16.23 -19.17 3.61
C VAL A 454 -15.83 -18.58 4.95
N TYR A 455 -16.47 -17.50 5.37
CA TYR A 455 -16.26 -16.88 6.67
C TYR A 455 -17.60 -16.82 7.41
N LEU A 456 -17.67 -17.44 8.59
CA LEU A 456 -18.90 -17.57 9.37
C LEU A 456 -18.73 -16.88 10.73
N VAL A 457 -19.65 -15.98 11.07
CA VAL A 457 -19.79 -15.38 12.41
C VAL A 457 -21.22 -15.53 12.87
N GLY A 458 -21.45 -16.18 14.01
CA GLY A 458 -22.80 -16.46 14.48
C GLY A 458 -22.87 -17.35 15.72
N ASN A 459 -24.08 -17.55 16.24
CA ASN A 459 -24.32 -18.54 17.27
C ASN A 459 -24.35 -19.94 16.66
N ALA A 460 -23.81 -20.92 17.39
CA ALA A 460 -23.85 -22.32 17.01
C ALA A 460 -24.23 -23.22 18.19
N VAL A 461 -24.78 -24.39 17.89
CA VAL A 461 -25.06 -25.45 18.87
C VAL A 461 -24.43 -26.76 18.42
N LEU A 462 -24.03 -27.60 19.37
CA LEU A 462 -23.59 -28.97 19.10
C LEU A 462 -24.82 -29.88 19.10
N ASN A 463 -25.00 -30.68 18.04
CA ASN A 463 -26.04 -31.69 18.01
C ASN A 463 -25.76 -32.78 19.06
N PRO A 464 -26.65 -33.02 20.05
CA PRO A 464 -26.39 -33.99 21.12
C PRO A 464 -26.32 -35.45 20.63
N GLU A 465 -26.86 -35.77 19.45
CA GLU A 465 -26.89 -37.14 18.93
C GLU A 465 -25.59 -37.57 18.26
N ASN A 466 -24.81 -36.62 17.70
CA ASN A 466 -23.64 -36.94 16.88
C ASN A 466 -22.47 -35.93 16.92
N GLY A 467 -22.60 -34.84 17.68
CA GLY A 467 -21.57 -33.79 17.79
C GLY A 467 -21.48 -32.82 16.61
N ASP A 468 -22.31 -32.93 15.57
CA ASP A 468 -22.30 -32.00 14.44
C ASP A 468 -22.49 -30.54 14.92
N ILE A 469 -21.63 -29.64 14.45
CA ILE A 469 -21.75 -28.19 14.69
C ILE A 469 -22.86 -27.64 13.81
N ILE A 470 -23.84 -26.98 14.41
CA ILE A 470 -24.99 -26.38 13.75
C ILE A 470 -24.93 -24.86 13.89
N LEU A 471 -24.78 -24.13 12.79
CA LEU A 471 -24.96 -22.68 12.76
C LEU A 471 -26.45 -22.36 12.93
N VAL A 472 -26.78 -21.42 13.81
CA VAL A 472 -28.15 -20.91 14.04
C VAL A 472 -28.43 -19.81 13.01
N PRO A 473 -29.38 -19.97 12.07
CA PRO A 473 -29.80 -18.93 11.14
C PRO A 473 -30.58 -17.82 11.85
N TYR A 474 -30.89 -16.73 11.15
CA TYR A 474 -31.59 -15.58 11.73
C TYR A 474 -32.99 -15.90 12.32
N GLU A 475 -33.74 -16.83 11.70
CA GLU A 475 -35.00 -17.38 12.20
C GLU A 475 -34.83 -18.65 13.05
N GLY A 476 -33.58 -19.05 13.31
CA GLY A 476 -33.22 -20.22 14.11
C GLY A 476 -33.37 -20.01 15.61
N ARG A 477 -33.39 -21.13 16.34
CA ARG A 477 -33.42 -21.17 17.81
C ARG A 477 -32.41 -22.18 18.33
N GLN A 478 -31.83 -21.91 19.50
CA GLN A 478 -30.81 -22.77 20.11
C GLN A 478 -31.38 -24.12 20.62
N ASP A 479 -32.68 -24.21 20.91
CA ASP A 479 -33.35 -25.46 21.32
C ASP A 479 -33.67 -26.39 20.13
N LEU A 480 -33.63 -25.89 18.89
CA LEU A 480 -34.01 -26.62 17.68
C LEU A 480 -32.83 -26.80 16.71
N ALA A 481 -31.81 -27.55 17.16
CA ALA A 481 -30.64 -27.92 16.33
C ALA A 481 -31.01 -28.54 14.96
N ARG A 482 -32.18 -29.21 14.85
CA ARG A 482 -32.71 -29.75 13.58
C ARG A 482 -33.21 -28.68 12.58
N ARG A 483 -33.21 -27.40 12.94
CA ARG A 483 -33.60 -26.25 12.09
C ARG A 483 -32.43 -25.31 11.75
N GLY A 484 -31.19 -25.66 12.10
CA GLY A 484 -30.02 -24.88 11.71
C GLY A 484 -29.28 -25.42 10.49
N TYR A 485 -28.24 -24.71 10.06
CA TYR A 485 -27.38 -25.13 8.95
C TYR A 485 -26.14 -25.84 9.49
N SER A 486 -25.98 -27.15 9.22
CA SER A 486 -24.86 -27.89 9.79
C SER A 486 -23.55 -27.64 9.04
N LEU A 487 -22.46 -27.53 9.80
CA LEU A 487 -21.11 -27.42 9.25
C LEU A 487 -20.76 -28.63 8.37
N LYS A 488 -21.25 -29.81 8.74
CA LYS A 488 -21.16 -31.02 7.93
C LYS A 488 -21.85 -30.86 6.56
N ARG A 489 -23.04 -30.26 6.50
CA ARG A 489 -23.74 -29.97 5.23
C ARG A 489 -22.96 -28.96 4.39
N LEU A 490 -22.38 -27.92 5.00
CA LEU A 490 -21.45 -27.01 4.32
C LEU A 490 -20.26 -27.76 3.71
N GLN A 491 -19.61 -28.64 4.48
CA GLN A 491 -18.47 -29.43 4.01
C GLN A 491 -18.86 -30.42 2.91
N GLU A 492 -20.04 -31.05 3.00
CA GLU A 492 -20.58 -31.94 1.96
C GLU A 492 -20.96 -31.20 0.67
N ALA A 493 -21.29 -29.90 0.73
CA ALA A 493 -21.44 -29.03 -0.44
C ALA A 493 -20.07 -28.62 -1.00
N LEU A 494 -19.17 -28.09 -0.17
CA LEU A 494 -17.81 -27.67 -0.55
C LEU A 494 -16.98 -28.82 -1.15
N ALA A 495 -17.17 -30.06 -0.70
CA ALA A 495 -16.47 -31.24 -1.22
C ALA A 495 -16.91 -31.65 -2.63
N ARG A 496 -18.11 -31.24 -3.08
CA ARG A 496 -18.62 -31.46 -4.44
C ARG A 496 -18.11 -30.44 -5.45
N LEU A 497 -17.56 -29.31 -4.97
CA LEU A 497 -17.06 -28.26 -5.85
C LEU A 497 -15.81 -28.71 -6.64
N PRO A 498 -15.65 -28.23 -7.88
CA PRO A 498 -14.45 -28.51 -8.68
C PRO A 498 -13.21 -27.74 -8.19
N SER A 499 -13.38 -26.77 -7.28
CA SER A 499 -12.37 -25.85 -6.75
C SER A 499 -11.05 -26.50 -6.31
N ARG A 500 -9.95 -25.77 -6.46
CA ARG A 500 -8.61 -26.23 -6.08
C ARG A 500 -8.43 -26.35 -4.57
N LEU A 501 -8.96 -25.38 -3.82
CA LEU A 501 -8.85 -25.25 -2.37
C LEU A 501 -10.09 -24.50 -1.83
N ASN A 502 -10.64 -24.98 -0.72
CA ASN A 502 -11.68 -24.35 0.07
C ASN A 502 -11.10 -23.98 1.44
N LEU A 503 -11.27 -22.73 1.87
CA LEU A 503 -10.93 -22.26 3.21
C LEU A 503 -12.22 -21.93 3.96
N VAL A 504 -12.35 -22.38 5.21
CA VAL A 504 -13.49 -22.07 6.08
C VAL A 504 -12.96 -21.45 7.37
N PHE A 505 -13.37 -20.24 7.68
CA PHE A 505 -13.11 -19.59 8.97
C PHE A 505 -14.42 -19.49 9.75
N ALA A 506 -14.42 -19.90 11.02
CA ALA A 506 -15.63 -20.11 11.80
C ALA A 506 -15.52 -19.48 13.20
N ASP A 507 -15.96 -18.21 13.31
CA ASP A 507 -16.10 -17.47 14.56
C ASP A 507 -17.46 -17.76 15.20
N LEU A 508 -17.58 -18.96 15.78
CA LEU A 508 -18.85 -19.50 16.27
C LEU A 508 -18.95 -19.40 17.80
N SER A 509 -19.98 -18.69 18.26
CA SER A 509 -20.33 -18.55 19.67
C SER A 509 -21.26 -19.69 20.10
N PHE A 510 -20.88 -20.47 21.11
CA PHE A 510 -21.70 -21.56 21.64
C PHE A 510 -22.33 -21.18 22.98
N PRO A 511 -23.52 -21.71 23.33
CA PRO A 511 -24.05 -21.60 24.68
C PRO A 511 -23.03 -22.06 25.73
N ALA A 512 -22.82 -21.23 26.75
CA ALA A 512 -22.01 -21.60 27.91
C ALA A 512 -22.61 -22.83 28.60
N ASP A 513 -21.76 -23.75 29.06
CA ASP A 513 -22.25 -24.93 29.77
C ASP A 513 -22.92 -24.54 31.09
N ARG A 514 -24.21 -24.85 31.21
CA ARG A 514 -25.01 -24.66 32.42
C ARG A 514 -25.10 -25.93 33.28
N THR A 515 -24.48 -27.04 32.84
CA THR A 515 -24.51 -28.33 33.57
C THR A 515 -23.38 -28.48 34.59
N GLY A 516 -22.36 -27.63 34.53
CA GLY A 516 -21.19 -27.70 35.43
C GLY A 516 -20.18 -28.79 35.05
N ALA A 517 -20.36 -29.43 33.88
CA ALA A 517 -19.41 -30.37 33.32
C ALA A 517 -18.19 -29.67 32.68
N GLY A 518 -18.32 -28.38 32.38
CA GLY A 518 -17.24 -27.54 31.85
C GLY A 518 -17.18 -27.51 30.31
N PRO A 519 -16.20 -26.77 29.75
CA PRO A 519 -16.02 -26.65 28.31
C PRO A 519 -15.74 -28.01 27.65
N ARG A 520 -16.50 -28.33 26.61
CA ARG A 520 -16.37 -29.55 25.81
C ARG A 520 -15.55 -29.24 24.56
N SER A 521 -14.68 -30.16 24.16
CA SER A 521 -13.93 -30.05 22.91
C SER A 521 -14.87 -29.92 21.71
N ILE A 522 -14.59 -28.99 20.80
CA ILE A 522 -15.36 -28.81 19.57
C ILE A 522 -14.78 -29.73 18.48
N PRO A 523 -15.58 -30.63 17.86
CA PRO A 523 -15.11 -31.57 16.86
C PRO A 523 -14.93 -30.91 15.48
N TRP A 524 -13.98 -29.97 15.38
CA TRP A 524 -13.58 -29.38 14.10
C TRP A 524 -12.93 -30.45 13.21
N SER A 525 -13.73 -31.04 12.32
CA SER A 525 -13.29 -32.08 11.38
C SER A 525 -13.65 -31.66 9.96
N ALA A 526 -12.65 -31.42 9.11
CA ALA A 526 -12.86 -31.14 7.69
C ALA A 526 -12.96 -32.46 6.88
N GLY A 527 -14.07 -33.20 7.03
CA GLY A 527 -14.34 -34.42 6.26
C GLY A 527 -13.62 -35.69 6.74
N ARG A 528 -13.72 -36.78 5.95
CA ARG A 528 -13.17 -38.10 6.32
C ARG A 528 -11.67 -38.23 6.04
N PRO A 529 -10.89 -38.89 6.92
CA PRO A 529 -9.55 -39.35 6.61
C PRO A 529 -9.50 -40.19 5.31
N GLY A 530 -8.45 -40.00 4.51
CA GLY A 530 -8.22 -40.77 3.27
C GLY A 530 -8.83 -40.19 1.98
N GLY A 531 -9.65 -39.13 2.05
CA GLY A 531 -10.09 -38.41 0.84
C GLY A 531 -9.02 -37.48 0.26
N LYS A 532 -9.16 -37.08 -1.02
CA LYS A 532 -8.45 -35.92 -1.59
C LYS A 532 -9.01 -34.62 -1.00
N ASN A 533 -8.75 -34.40 0.27
CA ASN A 533 -9.34 -33.32 1.04
C ASN A 533 -8.81 -31.97 0.56
N ARG A 534 -9.72 -31.13 0.05
CA ARG A 534 -9.42 -29.78 -0.45
C ARG A 534 -10.00 -28.70 0.46
N THR A 535 -10.49 -29.06 1.65
CA THR A 535 -11.09 -28.12 2.60
C THR A 535 -10.24 -28.01 3.85
N ILE A 536 -9.79 -26.79 4.17
CA ILE A 536 -9.22 -26.43 5.47
C ILE A 536 -10.27 -25.65 6.25
N LEU A 537 -10.40 -25.95 7.53
CA LEU A 537 -11.24 -25.20 8.46
C LEU A 537 -10.38 -24.62 9.59
N VAL A 538 -10.62 -23.36 9.96
CA VAL A 538 -10.09 -22.71 11.14
C VAL A 538 -11.25 -22.28 12.04
N GLY A 539 -11.41 -22.95 13.18
CA GLY A 539 -12.41 -22.61 14.19
C GLY A 539 -11.84 -21.65 15.24
N SER A 540 -12.66 -20.74 15.76
CA SER A 540 -12.19 -19.68 16.68
C SER A 540 -11.87 -20.13 18.10
N SER A 541 -12.21 -21.36 18.50
CA SER A 541 -11.85 -21.95 19.80
C SER A 541 -11.73 -23.47 19.71
N SER A 542 -10.91 -24.09 20.54
CA SER A 542 -10.81 -25.55 20.72
C SER A 542 -11.96 -26.14 21.55
N ALA A 543 -12.55 -25.34 22.44
CA ALA A 543 -13.59 -25.74 23.38
C ALA A 543 -14.83 -24.83 23.28
N ASN A 544 -16.01 -25.37 23.59
CA ASN A 544 -17.27 -24.65 23.45
C ASN A 544 -17.48 -23.60 24.54
N GLY A 545 -17.92 -22.42 24.11
CA GLY A 545 -18.24 -21.28 24.96
C GLY A 545 -18.67 -20.09 24.09
N PRO A 546 -19.05 -18.96 24.71
CA PRO A 546 -19.36 -17.74 23.99
C PRO A 546 -18.09 -17.21 23.30
N SER A 547 -18.19 -16.75 22.05
CA SER A 547 -17.07 -16.04 21.41
C SER A 547 -16.90 -14.66 22.05
N LEU A 548 -15.66 -14.18 22.17
CA LEU A 548 -15.32 -12.96 22.89
C LEU A 548 -15.45 -11.73 21.99
N SER A 549 -15.92 -10.61 22.54
CA SER A 549 -15.85 -9.30 21.87
C SER A 549 -14.63 -8.51 22.33
N LEU A 550 -14.02 -7.77 21.41
CA LEU A 550 -12.98 -6.79 21.72
C LEU A 550 -13.58 -5.39 21.57
N GLU A 551 -14.04 -4.80 22.67
CA GLU A 551 -14.78 -3.53 22.66
C GLU A 551 -13.98 -2.37 22.04
N ALA A 552 -12.67 -2.28 22.35
CA ALA A 552 -11.76 -1.31 21.76
C ALA A 552 -11.53 -1.51 20.24
N GLY A 553 -11.76 -2.73 19.75
CA GLY A 553 -11.72 -3.07 18.32
C GLY A 553 -13.08 -3.02 17.63
N GLN A 554 -14.19 -2.83 18.37
CA GLN A 554 -15.57 -2.93 17.85
C GLN A 554 -15.86 -4.17 16.98
N HIS A 555 -15.25 -5.31 17.34
CA HIS A 555 -15.24 -6.55 16.56
C HIS A 555 -15.29 -7.79 17.48
N GLY A 556 -15.65 -8.95 16.93
CA GLY A 556 -15.32 -10.24 17.57
C GLY A 556 -13.79 -10.40 17.70
N LEU A 557 -13.28 -10.98 18.79
CA LEU A 557 -11.84 -11.05 19.07
C LEU A 557 -11.09 -11.83 17.98
N PHE A 558 -11.62 -12.99 17.58
CA PHE A 558 -11.04 -13.77 16.48
C PHE A 558 -11.14 -13.02 15.14
N THR A 559 -12.28 -12.38 14.85
CA THR A 559 -12.42 -11.55 13.65
C THR A 559 -11.41 -10.40 13.61
N TYR A 560 -11.23 -9.66 14.71
CA TYR A 560 -10.28 -8.55 14.82
C TYR A 560 -8.83 -9.00 14.52
N HIS A 561 -8.40 -10.12 15.09
CA HIS A 561 -7.08 -10.68 14.82
C HIS A 561 -6.97 -11.30 13.41
N PHE A 562 -8.04 -11.87 12.85
CA PHE A 562 -8.05 -12.30 11.45
C PHE A 562 -7.86 -11.12 10.49
N LEU A 563 -8.57 -10.00 10.72
CA LEU A 563 -8.43 -8.77 9.95
C LEU A 563 -7.00 -8.22 10.06
N LYS A 564 -6.40 -8.19 11.26
CA LYS A 564 -5.00 -7.80 11.47
C LYS A 564 -4.00 -8.73 10.77
N ALA A 565 -4.23 -10.05 10.81
CA ALA A 565 -3.38 -11.03 10.12
C ALA A 565 -3.34 -10.73 8.61
N ILE A 566 -4.50 -10.67 7.94
CA ILE A 566 -4.57 -10.47 6.48
C ILE A 566 -4.13 -9.07 6.01
N ARG A 567 -4.10 -8.08 6.91
CA ARG A 567 -3.50 -6.74 6.68
C ARG A 567 -1.97 -6.76 6.66
N GLY A 568 -1.33 -7.85 7.10
CA GLY A 568 0.12 -8.01 7.11
C GLY A 568 0.74 -8.17 8.50
N GLN A 569 -0.04 -8.20 9.60
CA GLN A 569 0.54 -8.44 10.94
C GLN A 569 0.96 -9.91 11.15
N ALA A 570 0.60 -10.79 10.22
CA ALA A 570 1.06 -12.17 10.16
C ALA A 570 2.09 -12.43 9.04
N ASP A 571 2.51 -11.42 8.26
CA ASP A 571 3.67 -11.57 7.33
C ASP A 571 4.94 -11.65 8.19
N PHE A 572 5.27 -12.85 8.68
CA PHE A 572 6.35 -13.07 9.65
C PHE A 572 7.72 -13.16 9.01
N ASN A 573 7.76 -13.18 7.67
CA ASN A 573 8.96 -13.33 6.87
C ASN A 573 9.23 -12.11 5.96
N ASP A 574 8.42 -11.05 6.11
CA ASP A 574 8.43 -9.78 5.37
C ASP A 574 8.39 -9.94 3.84
N ASN A 575 7.87 -11.04 3.28
CA ASN A 575 7.85 -11.26 1.82
C ASN A 575 6.80 -10.40 1.09
N GLY A 576 5.86 -9.80 1.81
CA GLY A 576 4.78 -8.99 1.27
C GLY A 576 3.47 -9.77 1.03
N TRP A 577 3.43 -11.06 1.33
CA TRP A 577 2.23 -11.90 1.32
C TRP A 577 1.91 -12.35 2.75
N VAL A 578 0.66 -12.77 2.97
CA VAL A 578 0.26 -13.42 4.22
C VAL A 578 -0.20 -14.82 3.88
N GLU A 579 0.57 -15.81 4.30
CA GLU A 579 0.37 -17.21 3.95
C GLU A 579 -0.56 -17.92 4.96
N MET A 580 -1.25 -18.97 4.54
CA MET A 580 -2.27 -19.64 5.37
C MET A 580 -1.68 -20.20 6.69
N GLY A 581 -0.44 -20.73 6.64
CA GLY A 581 0.27 -21.22 7.82
C GLY A 581 0.61 -20.11 8.81
N GLU A 582 0.92 -18.92 8.30
CA GLU A 582 1.15 -17.74 9.12
C GLU A 582 -0.13 -17.23 9.76
N ILE A 583 -1.25 -17.17 9.02
CA ILE A 583 -2.56 -16.79 9.56
C ILE A 583 -2.98 -17.74 10.70
N VAL A 584 -2.80 -19.05 10.53
CA VAL A 584 -3.09 -20.04 11.59
C VAL A 584 -2.20 -19.81 12.81
N SER A 585 -0.91 -19.51 12.61
CA SER A 585 0.05 -19.26 13.69
C SER A 585 -0.25 -17.97 14.45
N TYR A 586 -0.48 -16.86 13.74
CA TYR A 586 -0.86 -15.57 14.31
C TYR A 586 -2.19 -15.67 15.07
N LEU A 587 -3.20 -16.34 14.52
CA LEU A 587 -4.49 -16.52 15.22
C LEU A 587 -4.34 -17.36 16.50
N ARG A 588 -3.58 -18.46 16.44
CA ARG A 588 -3.28 -19.30 17.63
C ARG A 588 -2.63 -18.51 18.75
N GLU A 589 -1.70 -17.62 18.42
CA GLU A 589 -0.98 -16.80 19.42
C GLU A 589 -1.83 -15.62 19.91
N GLN A 590 -2.33 -14.78 19.00
CA GLN A 590 -2.83 -13.45 19.34
C GLN A 590 -4.26 -13.48 19.90
N VAL A 591 -5.12 -14.41 19.43
CA VAL A 591 -6.45 -14.61 20.02
C VAL A 591 -6.33 -15.18 21.44
N ALA A 592 -5.37 -16.08 21.68
CA ALA A 592 -5.11 -16.62 23.02
C ALA A 592 -4.58 -15.53 23.98
N LYS A 593 -3.70 -14.64 23.51
CA LYS A 593 -3.23 -13.46 24.27
C LYS A 593 -4.38 -12.51 24.62
N GLY A 594 -5.16 -12.07 23.64
CA GLY A 594 -6.31 -11.18 23.88
C GLY A 594 -7.39 -11.80 24.77
N ALA A 595 -7.60 -13.11 24.69
CA ALA A 595 -8.50 -13.82 25.61
C ALA A 595 -7.98 -13.81 27.06
N ALA A 596 -6.67 -14.04 27.25
CA ALA A 596 -6.04 -14.01 28.56
C ALA A 596 -6.10 -12.61 29.22
N GLU A 597 -5.94 -11.53 28.44
CA GLU A 597 -6.14 -10.15 28.89
C GLU A 597 -7.57 -9.92 29.42
N LEU A 598 -8.57 -10.50 28.75
CA LEU A 598 -9.98 -10.51 29.17
C LEU A 598 -10.29 -11.51 30.31
N LYS A 599 -9.28 -12.24 30.81
CA LYS A 599 -9.40 -13.32 31.81
C LYS A 599 -10.35 -14.44 31.34
N LYS A 600 -10.18 -14.84 30.08
CA LYS A 600 -10.92 -15.89 29.36
C LYS A 600 -9.96 -16.79 28.59
N GLU A 601 -10.51 -17.86 28.02
CA GLU A 601 -9.78 -18.76 27.12
C GLU A 601 -10.49 -18.78 25.76
N GLN A 602 -9.73 -18.57 24.69
CA GLN A 602 -10.17 -18.75 23.30
C GLN A 602 -8.94 -19.12 22.47
N VAL A 603 -8.88 -20.36 21.97
CA VAL A 603 -7.66 -20.91 21.32
C VAL A 603 -8.02 -21.47 19.94
N PRO A 604 -7.69 -20.76 18.84
CA PRO A 604 -8.05 -21.20 17.49
C PRO A 604 -7.43 -22.54 17.06
N VAL A 605 -8.18 -23.31 16.26
CA VAL A 605 -7.79 -24.65 15.80
C VAL A 605 -7.97 -24.77 14.29
N ALA A 606 -6.93 -25.25 13.59
CA ALA A 606 -7.00 -25.64 12.19
C ALA A 606 -7.30 -27.15 12.05
N SER A 607 -8.10 -27.52 11.04
CA SER A 607 -8.49 -28.90 10.72
C SER A 607 -8.57 -29.12 9.20
N PRO A 608 -7.79 -30.05 8.61
CA PRO A 608 -6.59 -30.66 9.21
C PRO A 608 -5.58 -29.60 9.68
N ASP A 609 -4.63 -29.99 10.52
CA ASP A 609 -3.57 -29.07 10.96
C ASP A 609 -2.71 -28.65 9.76
N VAL A 610 -2.24 -27.40 9.80
CA VAL A 610 -1.57 -26.74 8.66
C VAL A 610 -0.08 -26.65 8.94
N ASP A 611 0.69 -27.54 8.31
CA ASP A 611 2.14 -27.38 8.16
C ASP A 611 2.44 -26.07 7.43
N PRO A 612 3.14 -25.09 8.07
CA PRO A 612 3.45 -23.81 7.45
C PRO A 612 4.31 -23.93 6.19
N ALA A 613 5.20 -24.93 6.11
CA ALA A 613 6.05 -25.15 4.94
C ALA A 613 5.36 -25.99 3.84
N GLY A 614 4.24 -26.65 4.17
CA GLY A 614 3.51 -27.51 3.25
C GLY A 614 2.73 -26.72 2.17
N PRO A 615 2.27 -27.37 1.08
CA PRO A 615 1.58 -26.71 -0.05
C PRO A 615 0.24 -26.02 0.27
N ILE A 616 -0.22 -26.15 1.51
CA ILE A 616 -1.39 -25.46 2.05
C ILE A 616 -0.95 -24.32 2.97
N GLY A 617 0.08 -24.51 3.81
CA GLY A 617 0.66 -23.45 4.62
C GLY A 617 1.15 -22.29 3.76
N THR A 618 1.93 -22.59 2.73
CA THR A 618 2.48 -21.63 1.76
C THR A 618 1.46 -21.11 0.72
N TYR A 619 0.16 -21.31 0.93
CA TYR A 619 -0.84 -20.68 0.08
C TYR A 619 -0.98 -19.19 0.47
N PRO A 620 -0.61 -18.22 -0.40
CA PRO A 620 -0.77 -16.81 -0.09
C PRO A 620 -2.26 -16.48 -0.06
N VAL A 621 -2.77 -16.07 1.11
CA VAL A 621 -4.19 -15.76 1.34
C VAL A 621 -4.48 -14.30 0.99
N SER A 622 -3.62 -13.37 1.41
CA SER A 622 -3.67 -11.95 1.05
C SER A 622 -2.28 -11.40 0.72
N LYS A 623 -2.22 -10.19 0.16
CA LYS A 623 -0.99 -9.42 -0.06
C LYS A 623 -0.93 -8.26 0.94
N ALA A 624 0.15 -8.21 1.72
CA ALA A 624 0.38 -7.19 2.75
C ALA A 624 0.89 -5.88 2.11
N LYS A 625 0.59 -4.75 2.73
CA LYS A 625 1.29 -3.49 2.45
C LYS A 625 2.54 -3.45 3.33
N ARG A 626 3.72 -3.65 2.73
CA ARG A 626 5.00 -3.57 3.46
C ARG A 626 5.08 -2.28 4.25
N ARG A 627 5.58 -2.38 5.49
CA ARG A 627 6.05 -1.22 6.26
C ARG A 627 7.34 -0.72 5.58
N GLY A 628 7.31 0.53 5.13
CA GLY A 628 8.49 1.27 4.67
C GLY A 628 9.11 2.06 5.80
#